data_AF-A0A968ZCL0-F1
#
_entry.id   AF-A0A968ZCL0-F1
#
_cell.length_a   1.000
_cell.length_b   1.000
_cell.length_c   1.000
_cell.angle_alpha   90.00
_cell.angle_beta   90.00
_cell.angle_gamma   90.00
#
_symmetry.space_group_name_H-M   'P 1'
#
loop_
_entity.id
_entity.type
_entity.pdbx_description
1 polymer ?
#
loop_
_entity_poly.entity_id
_entity_poly.type
_entity_poly.pdbx_seq_one_letter_code
_entity_poly.pdbx_strand_id
1 'polypeptide(L)'
;MGWIALIGAMLLVSACQTPAALDRSSSGSTIKKASAQPAAPILSDDPSSFIGLGDAELSRTLGQPRQVRKDEPAEIWQYSGADCVVDFYLYAADAGGLAVAYLEARNQAAESTPADRCVKSLMQSVAVQ
;
A
#
# COMPACT_ATOMS: atom_id res chain seq x y z
N MET A 1 56.58 -23.71 29.54
CA MET A 1 55.27 -23.90 30.22
C MET A 1 54.19 -23.46 29.25
N GLY A 2 53.33 -24.39 28.80
CA GLY A 2 52.12 -24.07 28.03
C GLY A 2 52.17 -24.30 26.52
N TRP A 3 52.22 -25.57 26.10
CA TRP A 3 51.77 -26.07 24.79
C TRP A 3 50.23 -26.14 24.82
N ILE A 4 49.53 -25.82 23.71
CA ILE A 4 48.29 -26.44 23.16
C ILE A 4 47.78 -25.59 21.99
N ALA A 5 48.07 -26.10 20.78
CA ALA A 5 47.30 -25.88 19.56
C ALA A 5 45.88 -26.45 19.71
N LEU A 6 44.93 -26.02 18.88
CA LEU A 6 43.88 -26.83 18.22
C LEU A 6 42.90 -25.86 17.52
N ILE A 7 43.00 -25.73 16.19
CA ILE A 7 42.11 -26.34 15.19
C ILE A 7 40.70 -25.70 15.13
N GLY A 8 40.52 -24.92 14.06
CA GLY A 8 39.36 -24.84 13.18
C GLY A 8 37.97 -25.17 13.73
N ALA A 9 37.12 -24.14 13.78
CA ALA A 9 35.67 -24.30 13.77
C ALA A 9 35.14 -23.88 12.39
N MET A 10 34.69 -24.86 11.62
CA MET A 10 33.97 -24.76 10.36
C MET A 10 32.75 -23.85 10.49
N LEU A 11 32.68 -22.81 9.65
CA LEU A 11 31.45 -22.05 9.38
C LEU A 11 30.55 -22.91 8.48
N LEU A 12 29.56 -23.56 9.07
CA LEU A 12 28.49 -24.24 8.34
C LEU A 12 27.48 -23.20 7.84
N VAL A 13 27.56 -22.86 6.55
CA VAL A 13 26.50 -22.13 5.83
C VAL A 13 25.34 -23.09 5.64
N SER A 14 24.25 -22.89 6.40
CA SER A 14 23.00 -23.62 6.19
C SER A 14 22.18 -22.93 5.09
N ALA A 15 22.09 -23.56 3.93
CA ALA A 15 21.23 -23.15 2.83
C ALA A 15 19.81 -23.67 3.05
N CYS A 16 18.84 -22.79 3.27
CA CYS A 16 17.43 -23.15 3.15
C CYS A 16 17.05 -23.17 1.66
N GLN A 17 16.88 -24.36 1.09
CA GLN A 17 16.24 -24.53 -0.22
C GLN A 17 14.78 -24.91 0.02
N THR A 18 13.86 -24.06 -0.41
CA THR A 18 12.42 -24.35 -0.38
C THR A 18 12.01 -24.90 -1.75
N PRO A 19 11.49 -26.13 -1.85
CA PRO A 19 11.08 -26.70 -3.13
C PRO A 19 9.84 -26.00 -3.68
N ALA A 20 9.89 -25.69 -4.97
CA ALA A 20 8.75 -25.26 -5.75
C ALA A 20 7.76 -26.43 -5.91
N ALA A 21 6.63 -26.36 -5.21
CA ALA A 21 5.44 -27.12 -5.57
C ALA A 21 4.72 -26.36 -6.69
N LEU A 22 4.91 -26.84 -7.93
CA LEU A 22 4.07 -26.48 -9.07
C LEU A 22 2.77 -27.28 -8.96
N ASP A 23 1.76 -26.70 -8.29
CA ASP A 23 0.41 -27.22 -8.39
C ASP A 23 -0.33 -26.66 -9.60
N ARG A 24 -1.05 -27.60 -10.20
CA ARG A 24 -1.57 -27.60 -11.55
C ARG A 24 -3.05 -27.21 -11.53
N SER A 25 -3.37 -26.15 -12.27
CA SER A 25 -4.62 -25.95 -13.04
C SER A 25 -5.97 -26.22 -12.36
N SER A 26 -6.76 -25.16 -12.18
CA SER A 26 -8.20 -25.24 -12.49
C SER A 26 -8.65 -23.99 -13.23
N SER A 27 -8.93 -24.20 -14.51
CA SER A 27 -9.58 -23.28 -15.43
C SER A 27 -11.05 -23.16 -15.03
N GLY A 28 -11.42 -22.03 -14.45
CA GLY A 28 -12.81 -21.64 -14.21
C GLY A 28 -13.15 -20.43 -15.09
N SER A 29 -13.43 -20.68 -16.37
CA SER A 29 -13.89 -19.64 -17.30
C SER A 29 -15.34 -19.23 -16.98
N THR A 30 -15.47 -17.94 -16.71
CA THR A 30 -16.59 -17.06 -17.08
C THR A 30 -17.97 -17.28 -16.44
N ILE A 31 -18.25 -16.47 -15.42
CA ILE A 31 -19.36 -15.52 -15.51
C ILE A 31 -18.77 -14.12 -15.30
N LYS A 32 -18.46 -13.42 -16.39
CA LYS A 32 -18.28 -11.96 -16.32
C LYS A 32 -19.66 -11.36 -16.02
N LYS A 33 -20.01 -11.30 -14.74
CA LYS A 33 -21.05 -10.39 -14.28
C LYS A 33 -20.51 -9.00 -14.59
N ALA A 34 -21.07 -8.35 -15.61
CA ALA A 34 -20.79 -6.96 -15.91
C ALA A 34 -21.20 -6.18 -14.66
N SER A 35 -20.21 -5.93 -13.80
CA SER A 35 -20.36 -4.99 -12.70
C SER A 35 -20.68 -3.67 -13.38
N ALA A 36 -21.88 -3.15 -13.14
CA ALA A 36 -22.18 -1.77 -13.46
C ALA A 36 -21.19 -0.95 -12.63
N GLN A 37 -20.06 -0.62 -13.24
CA GLN A 37 -19.03 0.19 -12.62
C GLN A 37 -19.74 1.50 -12.26
N PRO A 38 -19.86 1.82 -10.96
CA PRO A 38 -20.36 3.12 -10.57
C PRO A 38 -19.57 4.17 -11.33
N ALA A 39 -20.25 5.16 -11.91
CA ALA A 39 -19.58 6.27 -12.56
C ALA A 39 -18.52 6.77 -11.57
N ALA A 40 -17.25 6.72 -11.99
CA ALA A 40 -16.15 7.09 -11.11
C ALA A 40 -16.46 8.50 -10.58
N PRO A 41 -16.46 8.71 -9.24
CA PRO A 41 -16.63 10.05 -8.71
C PRO A 41 -15.59 10.95 -9.37
N ILE A 42 -16.02 12.13 -9.82
CA ILE A 42 -15.08 13.16 -10.25
C ILE A 42 -14.35 13.58 -8.98
N LEU A 43 -13.20 12.96 -8.75
CA LEU A 43 -12.45 13.16 -7.53
C LEU A 43 -11.80 14.54 -7.59
N SER A 44 -12.12 15.37 -6.60
CA SER A 44 -11.55 16.71 -6.45
C SER A 44 -10.21 16.62 -5.74
N ASP A 45 -9.41 17.69 -5.82
CA ASP A 45 -8.24 17.91 -4.94
C ASP A 45 -8.60 18.21 -3.48
N ASP A 46 -9.87 18.04 -3.10
CA ASP A 46 -10.35 18.14 -1.73
C ASP A 46 -10.12 16.82 -0.99
N PRO A 47 -9.38 16.80 0.13
CA PRO A 47 -9.13 15.58 0.90
C PRO A 47 -10.40 14.85 1.34
N SER A 48 -11.49 15.59 1.61
CA SER A 48 -12.75 14.97 2.07
C SER A 48 -13.36 14.03 1.03
N SER A 49 -13.08 14.27 -0.25
CA SER A 49 -13.59 13.45 -1.36
C SER A 49 -13.03 12.02 -1.38
N PHE A 50 -11.94 11.76 -0.65
CA PHE A 50 -11.33 10.43 -0.55
C PHE A 50 -11.95 9.56 0.54
N ILE A 51 -12.69 10.14 1.48
CA ILE A 51 -13.32 9.38 2.57
C ILE A 51 -14.38 8.45 1.98
N GLY A 52 -14.36 7.19 2.41
CA GLY A 52 -15.24 6.14 1.91
C GLY A 52 -14.81 5.52 0.58
N LEU A 53 -13.77 6.02 -0.08
CA LEU A 53 -13.23 5.35 -1.27
C LEU A 53 -12.66 4.00 -0.90
N GLY A 54 -13.01 2.99 -1.70
CA GLY A 54 -12.44 1.66 -1.59
C GLY A 54 -10.97 1.64 -2.00
N ASP A 55 -10.21 0.68 -1.49
CA ASP A 55 -8.82 0.40 -1.85
C ASP A 55 -8.56 0.35 -3.38
N ALA A 56 -9.40 -0.40 -4.12
CA ALA A 56 -9.28 -0.51 -5.57
C ALA A 56 -9.55 0.82 -6.31
N GLU A 57 -10.49 1.62 -5.80
CA GLU A 57 -10.82 2.94 -6.34
C GLU A 57 -9.71 3.94 -6.06
N LEU A 58 -9.18 3.92 -4.84
CA LEU A 58 -8.07 4.75 -4.41
C LEU A 58 -6.84 4.50 -5.27
N SER A 59 -6.48 3.23 -5.49
CA SER A 59 -5.36 2.87 -6.37
C SER A 59 -5.61 3.17 -7.84
N ARG A 60 -6.86 3.06 -8.32
CA ARG A 60 -7.19 3.46 -9.70
C ARG A 60 -7.02 4.96 -9.90
N THR A 61 -7.30 5.74 -8.86
CA THR A 61 -7.25 7.20 -8.94
C THR A 61 -5.85 7.76 -8.72
N LEU A 62 -5.11 7.22 -7.75
CA LEU A 62 -3.81 7.75 -7.33
C LEU A 62 -2.61 6.92 -7.83
N GLY A 63 -2.86 5.79 -8.50
CA GLY A 63 -1.84 4.79 -8.79
C GLY A 63 -1.55 3.89 -7.58
N GLN A 64 -0.45 3.14 -7.65
CA GLN A 64 -0.06 2.27 -6.53
C GLN A 64 0.55 3.11 -5.39
N PRO A 65 0.25 2.81 -4.12
CA PRO A 65 0.89 3.46 -2.99
C PRO A 65 2.39 3.17 -2.98
N ARG A 66 3.16 4.11 -2.44
CA ARG A 66 4.61 3.95 -2.23
C ARG A 66 4.91 2.92 -1.15
N GLN A 67 4.00 2.80 -0.18
CA GLN A 67 4.10 1.84 0.91
C GLN A 67 2.69 1.47 1.39
N VAL A 68 2.51 0.20 1.73
CA VAL A 68 1.35 -0.29 2.48
C VAL A 68 1.86 -0.85 3.79
N ARG A 69 1.32 -0.38 4.91
CA ARG A 69 1.59 -0.91 6.26
C ARG A 69 0.31 -1.55 6.79
N LYS A 70 0.43 -2.77 7.33
CA LYS A 70 -0.67 -3.48 7.97
C LYS A 70 -0.61 -3.22 9.46
N ASP A 71 -1.44 -2.31 9.92
CA ASP A 71 -1.51 -1.83 11.30
C ASP A 71 -2.90 -2.18 11.84
N GLU A 72 -3.13 -3.47 12.08
CA GLU A 72 -4.46 -4.01 12.40
C GLU A 72 -5.15 -3.19 13.52
N PRO A 73 -6.42 -2.78 13.34
CA PRO A 73 -7.35 -3.23 12.28
C PRO A 73 -7.30 -2.42 10.98
N ALA A 74 -6.32 -1.53 10.81
CA ALA A 74 -6.18 -0.69 9.63
C ALA A 74 -5.13 -1.23 8.63
N GLU A 75 -5.28 -0.82 7.38
CA GLU A 75 -4.16 -0.71 6.46
C GLU A 75 -3.84 0.76 6.21
N ILE A 76 -2.57 1.13 6.29
CA ILE A 76 -2.11 2.49 6.04
C ILE A 76 -1.39 2.53 4.71
N TRP A 77 -1.95 3.29 3.78
CA TRP A 77 -1.45 3.43 2.42
C TRP A 77 -0.80 4.79 2.26
N GLN A 78 0.51 4.80 2.02
CA GLN A 78 1.30 6.02 1.95
C GLN A 78 1.54 6.42 0.49
N TYR A 79 1.23 7.67 0.17
CA TYR A 79 1.52 8.31 -1.12
C TYR A 79 2.43 9.52 -0.92
N SER A 80 3.12 9.94 -1.98
CA SER A 80 4.03 11.09 -1.94
C SER A 80 3.60 12.16 -2.93
N GLY A 81 3.38 13.37 -2.43
CA GLY A 81 3.35 14.58 -3.24
C GLY A 81 4.78 15.08 -3.53
N ALA A 82 4.90 16.26 -4.11
CA ALA A 82 6.21 16.84 -4.47
C ALA A 82 7.12 17.07 -3.24
N ASP A 83 6.54 17.48 -2.11
CA ASP A 83 7.27 17.93 -0.92
C ASP A 83 6.56 17.52 0.39
N CYS A 84 5.70 16.50 0.31
CA CYS A 84 4.93 15.99 1.44
C CYS A 84 4.49 14.54 1.20
N VAL A 85 3.96 13.92 2.25
CA VAL A 85 3.46 12.55 2.28
C VAL A 85 2.01 12.58 2.76
N VAL A 86 1.14 11.78 2.16
CA VAL A 86 -0.24 11.54 2.64
C VAL A 86 -0.38 10.07 3.01
N ASP A 87 -0.84 9.83 4.24
CA ASP A 87 -1.21 8.50 4.72
C ASP A 87 -2.73 8.38 4.70
N PHE A 88 -3.24 7.40 3.95
CA PHE A 88 -4.66 7.02 3.98
C PHE A 88 -4.82 5.83 4.91
N TYR A 89 -5.76 5.93 5.86
CA TYR A 89 -6.08 4.89 6.82
C TYR A 89 -7.34 4.19 6.36
N LEU A 90 -7.17 2.95 5.94
CA LEU A 90 -8.25 2.12 5.42
C LEU A 90 -8.67 1.09 6.46
N TYR A 91 -9.97 0.88 6.60
CA TYR A 91 -10.56 -0.14 7.47
C TYR A 91 -11.53 -1.00 6.69
N ALA A 92 -11.88 -2.17 7.25
CA ALA A 92 -12.92 -3.01 6.68
C ALA A 92 -14.24 -2.23 6.55
N ALA A 93 -14.84 -2.26 5.36
CA ALA A 93 -16.13 -1.65 5.08
C ALA A 93 -17.27 -2.67 5.19
N ASP A 94 -18.49 -2.20 5.50
CA ASP A 94 -19.68 -3.06 5.65
C ASP A 94 -20.02 -3.82 4.36
N ALA A 95 -19.74 -3.22 3.20
CA ALA A 95 -19.93 -3.84 1.89
C ALA A 95 -18.84 -4.88 1.55
N GLY A 96 -17.89 -5.11 2.45
CA GLY A 96 -16.67 -5.88 2.23
C GLY A 96 -15.54 -5.05 1.64
N GLY A 97 -14.31 -5.56 1.75
CA GLY A 97 -13.10 -4.84 1.32
C GLY A 97 -12.69 -3.74 2.31
N LEU A 98 -11.78 -2.88 1.86
CA LEU A 98 -11.24 -1.77 2.64
C LEU A 98 -11.75 -0.44 2.12
N ALA A 99 -12.00 0.53 3.02
CA ALA A 99 -12.36 1.89 2.66
C ALA A 99 -11.60 2.91 3.53
N VAL A 100 -11.27 4.05 2.93
CA VAL A 100 -10.61 5.17 3.61
C VAL A 100 -11.55 5.73 4.68
N ALA A 101 -11.12 5.70 5.94
CA ALA A 101 -11.85 6.33 7.05
C ALA A 101 -11.20 7.64 7.51
N TYR A 102 -9.90 7.77 7.29
CA TYR A 102 -9.12 8.93 7.72
C TYR A 102 -7.90 9.13 6.82
N LEU A 103 -7.39 10.35 6.78
CA LEU A 103 -6.13 10.66 6.12
C LEU A 103 -5.40 11.75 6.91
N GLU A 104 -4.07 11.69 6.89
CA GLU A 104 -3.22 12.76 7.39
C GLU A 104 -2.12 13.07 6.40
N ALA A 105 -1.58 14.29 6.49
CA ALA A 105 -0.44 14.70 5.69
C ALA A 105 0.71 15.14 6.58
N ARG A 106 1.93 14.82 6.12
CA ARG A 106 3.18 15.20 6.78
C ARG A 106 4.14 15.82 5.78
N ASN A 107 4.94 16.79 6.22
CA ASN A 107 6.04 17.32 5.42
C ASN A 107 7.25 16.37 5.43
N GLN A 108 8.31 16.73 4.71
CA GLN A 108 9.55 15.92 4.65
C GLN A 108 10.28 15.80 6.01
N ALA A 109 10.02 16.71 6.95
CA ALA A 109 10.50 16.64 8.33
C ALA A 109 9.59 15.77 9.24
N ALA A 110 8.60 15.08 8.65
CA ALA A 110 7.58 14.27 9.33
C ALA A 110 6.65 15.06 10.29
N GLU A 111 6.57 16.37 10.12
CA GLU A 111 5.65 17.22 10.87
C GLU A 111 4.27 17.23 10.19
N SER A 112 3.20 17.25 11.00
CA SER A 112 1.84 17.35 10.48
C SER A 112 1.65 18.64 9.66
N THR A 113 0.96 18.52 8.52
CA THR A 113 0.65 19.64 7.62
C THR A 113 -0.79 19.53 7.11
N PRO A 114 -1.41 20.64 6.66
CA PRO A 114 -2.75 20.57 6.07
C PRO A 114 -2.82 19.60 4.88
N ALA A 115 -3.81 18.71 4.90
CA ALA A 115 -3.97 17.68 3.88
C ALA A 115 -4.26 18.27 2.49
N ASP A 116 -5.03 19.36 2.41
CA ASP A 116 -5.48 19.97 1.15
C ASP A 116 -4.32 20.28 0.21
N ARG A 117 -3.27 20.90 0.76
CA ARG A 117 -2.08 21.26 0.01
C ARG A 117 -1.31 20.02 -0.46
N CYS A 118 -1.28 18.97 0.34
CA CYS A 118 -0.56 17.75 0.01
C CYS A 118 -1.30 16.89 -1.02
N VAL A 119 -2.60 16.71 -0.85
CA VAL A 119 -3.48 16.01 -1.81
C VAL A 119 -3.43 16.69 -3.17
N LYS A 120 -3.49 18.03 -3.21
CA LYS A 120 -3.33 18.77 -4.47
C LYS A 120 -2.00 18.49 -5.17
N SER A 121 -0.90 18.50 -4.41
CA SER A 121 0.44 18.20 -4.93
C SER A 121 0.55 16.76 -5.45
N LEU A 122 -0.06 15.80 -4.74
CA LEU A 122 -0.17 14.41 -5.17
C LEU A 122 -1.00 14.27 -6.46
N MET A 123 -2.16 14.91 -6.56
CA MET A 123 -2.98 14.82 -7.78
C MET A 123 -2.29 15.44 -9.00
N GLN A 124 -1.49 16.49 -8.81
CA GLN A 124 -0.65 17.05 -9.87
C GLN A 124 0.45 16.08 -10.32
N SER A 125 1.02 15.28 -9.42
CA SER A 125 2.04 14.28 -9.80
C SER A 125 1.43 13.07 -10.51
N VAL A 126 0.21 12.68 -10.16
CA VAL A 126 -0.52 11.59 -10.82
C VAL A 126 -0.94 11.98 -12.24
N ALA A 127 -1.34 13.23 -12.48
CA ALA A 127 -1.79 13.69 -13.80
C ALA A 127 -0.70 13.71 -14.90
N VAL A 128 0.58 13.60 -14.53
CA VAL A 128 1.73 13.65 -15.44
C VAL A 128 2.30 12.25 -15.72
N GLN A 129 1.80 11.22 -15.02
CA GLN A 129 2.22 9.81 -15.19
C GLN A 129 1.35 9.10 -16.22
#